data_AF-A0A963PCR7-F1
#
_entry.id   AF-A0A963PCR7-F1
#
_cell.length_a   1.000
_cell.length_b   1.000
_cell.length_c   1.000
_cell.angle_alpha   90.00
_cell.angle_beta   90.00
_cell.angle_gamma   90.00
#
_symmetry.space_group_name_H-M   'P 1'
#
loop_
_entity.id
_entity.type
_entity.pdbx_description
1 polymer ?
#
loop_
_entity_poly.entity_id
_entity_poly.type
_entity_poly.pdbx_seq_one_letter_code
_entity_poly.pdbx_strand_id
1 'polypeptide(L)'
;MGFSLGINTNFAINRIVEPDELVRTVGAVAGLRRIQLTPEILSPDWPAAVIARHVRAYDRACEAHGVRISHTFTGAYTRLNHLGHPDADIRAHSLAWFKRWIEIAADLGARGTGGQLGILTYRDDRDPARREERFAQVRDHWRTLAFHAKEKGLEYLMWEPMSVRREFGHTIEVCRRQHAWINEDMPLPVHLNSDIDHGDVSSPNPADTDPYAWAESFAADSPVIHIKQSSMNKGG
;
A
#
# COMPACT_ATOMS: atom_id res chain seq x y z
N MET A 1 -2.47 -23.71 7.48
CA MET A 1 -1.81 -22.49 6.96
C MET A 1 -1.10 -21.80 8.10
N GLY A 2 0.12 -21.30 7.90
CA GLY A 2 0.84 -20.53 8.90
C GLY A 2 0.69 -19.04 8.63
N PHE A 3 0.03 -18.30 9.51
CA PHE A 3 -0.01 -16.84 9.46
C PHE A 3 1.23 -16.25 10.12
N SER A 4 1.68 -15.09 9.66
CA SER A 4 2.70 -14.29 10.33
C SER A 4 2.12 -12.95 10.71
N LEU A 5 2.34 -12.52 11.96
CA LEU A 5 1.98 -11.19 12.39
C LEU A 5 3.14 -10.21 12.12
N GLY A 6 2.79 -9.01 11.65
CA GLY A 6 3.72 -7.92 11.41
C GLY A 6 3.09 -6.59 11.77
N ILE A 7 3.83 -5.51 11.57
CA ILE A 7 3.38 -4.16 11.90
C ILE A 7 3.73 -3.17 10.79
N ASN A 8 2.75 -2.34 10.41
CA ASN A 8 2.97 -1.20 9.54
C ASN A 8 3.55 -0.03 10.35
N THR A 9 4.52 0.70 9.81
CA THR A 9 5.26 1.74 10.57
C THR A 9 4.53 3.06 10.78
N ASN A 10 3.25 3.17 10.41
CA ASN A 10 2.43 4.36 10.70
C ASN A 10 2.45 4.77 12.17
N PHE A 11 2.56 3.82 13.12
CA PHE A 11 2.64 4.14 14.56
C PHE A 11 3.92 4.90 14.94
N ALA A 12 5.00 4.72 14.19
CA ALA A 12 6.33 5.21 14.49
C ALA A 12 6.65 6.56 13.83
N ILE A 13 5.84 6.98 12.85
CA ILE A 13 6.04 8.24 12.13
C ILE A 13 6.26 9.40 13.12
N ASN A 14 7.35 10.16 12.90
CA ASN A 14 7.84 11.27 13.74
C ASN A 14 8.31 10.91 15.15
N ARG A 15 8.12 9.66 15.62
CA ARG A 15 8.38 9.25 17.00
C ARG A 15 9.62 8.37 17.13
N ILE A 16 9.83 7.48 16.16
CA ILE A 16 10.94 6.53 16.12
C ILE A 16 11.44 6.46 14.69
N VAL A 17 12.57 7.10 14.40
CA VAL A 17 13.06 7.31 13.01
C VAL A 17 14.42 6.66 12.76
N GLU A 18 15.17 6.39 13.82
CA GLU A 18 16.47 5.74 13.77
C GLU A 18 16.28 4.26 13.41
N PRO A 19 17.00 3.72 12.39
CA PRO A 19 16.80 2.35 11.93
C PRO A 19 16.93 1.29 13.02
N ASP A 20 17.95 1.40 13.87
CA ASP A 20 18.17 0.44 14.96
C ASP A 20 17.06 0.51 16.00
N GLU A 21 16.67 1.71 16.43
CA GLU A 21 15.64 1.89 17.46
C GLU A 21 14.27 1.43 16.97
N LEU A 22 13.91 1.70 15.71
CA LEU A 22 12.66 1.24 15.11
C LEU A 22 12.62 -0.29 15.07
N VAL A 23 13.66 -0.91 14.54
CA VAL A 23 13.73 -2.37 14.39
C VAL A 23 13.79 -3.05 15.76
N ARG A 24 14.56 -2.52 16.71
CA ARG A 24 14.61 -2.98 18.11
C ARG A 24 13.25 -2.88 18.78
N THR A 25 12.53 -1.78 18.59
CA THR A 25 11.17 -1.60 19.13
C THR A 25 10.23 -2.67 18.59
N VAL A 26 10.25 -2.94 17.28
CA VAL A 26 9.43 -4.01 16.69
C VAL A 26 9.83 -5.39 17.22
N GLY A 27 11.12 -5.68 17.27
CA GLY A 27 11.65 -7.00 17.62
C GLY A 27 11.55 -7.34 19.11
N ALA A 28 12.03 -6.44 19.96
CA ALA A 28 12.20 -6.65 21.39
C ALA A 28 11.02 -6.16 22.23
N VAL A 29 10.37 -5.05 21.85
CA VAL A 29 9.26 -4.48 22.61
C VAL A 29 7.92 -5.06 22.15
N ALA A 30 7.65 -5.03 20.84
CA ALA A 30 6.40 -5.57 20.30
C ALA A 30 6.41 -7.11 20.12
N GLY A 31 7.59 -7.73 20.19
CA GLY A 31 7.73 -9.19 20.00
C GLY A 31 7.45 -9.67 18.58
N LEU A 32 7.50 -8.78 17.58
CA LEU A 32 7.19 -9.06 16.18
C LEU A 32 8.46 -9.30 15.37
N ARG A 33 8.30 -9.79 14.14
CA ARG A 33 9.42 -10.14 13.24
C ARG A 33 9.29 -9.58 11.83
N ARG A 34 8.16 -8.94 11.50
CA ARG A 34 7.87 -8.44 10.16
C ARG A 34 7.43 -6.99 10.22
N ILE A 35 8.03 -6.17 9.36
CA ILE A 35 7.71 -4.76 9.19
C ILE A 35 7.12 -4.56 7.80
N GLN A 36 6.06 -3.75 7.73
CA GLN A 36 5.66 -3.05 6.50
C GLN A 36 6.10 -1.58 6.63
N LEU A 37 7.20 -1.22 5.97
CA LEU A 37 7.84 0.09 6.12
C LEU A 37 7.10 1.16 5.29
N THR A 38 6.98 2.36 5.85
CA THR A 38 6.34 3.51 5.21
C THR A 38 7.36 4.58 4.77
N PRO A 39 7.06 5.35 3.71
CA PRO A 39 8.00 6.30 3.11
C PRO A 39 8.35 7.50 4.00
N GLU A 40 7.57 7.79 5.04
CA GLU A 40 7.90 8.83 6.02
C GLU A 40 9.16 8.47 6.84
N ILE A 41 9.48 7.18 6.93
CA ILE A 41 10.66 6.68 7.63
C ILE A 41 11.88 6.60 6.70
N LEU A 42 11.66 6.26 5.42
CA LEU A 42 12.69 6.23 4.39
C LEU A 42 12.12 6.76 3.07
N SER A 43 12.32 8.04 2.81
CA SER A 43 11.63 8.74 1.72
C SER A 43 12.27 8.50 0.35
N PRO A 44 11.45 8.24 -0.69
CA PRO A 44 11.91 8.24 -2.09
C PRO A 44 12.42 9.59 -2.60
N ASP A 45 12.15 10.70 -1.90
CA ASP A 45 12.59 12.05 -2.32
C ASP A 45 13.95 12.46 -1.72
N TRP A 46 14.52 11.62 -0.86
CA TRP A 46 15.86 11.89 -0.34
C TRP A 46 16.93 11.69 -1.43
N PRO A 47 18.11 12.31 -1.26
CA PRO A 47 19.24 12.04 -2.15
C PRO A 47 19.61 10.56 -2.16
N ALA A 48 19.96 10.00 -3.32
CA ALA A 48 20.24 8.57 -3.49
C ALA A 48 21.31 8.04 -2.51
N ALA A 49 22.36 8.82 -2.24
CA ALA A 49 23.40 8.44 -1.28
C ALA A 49 22.86 8.33 0.17
N VAL A 50 21.88 9.16 0.53
CA VAL A 50 21.20 9.13 1.83
C VAL A 50 20.31 7.89 1.92
N ILE A 51 19.54 7.59 0.87
CA ILE A 51 18.71 6.39 0.79
C ILE A 51 19.58 5.14 0.97
N ALA A 52 20.62 4.99 0.15
CA ALA A 52 21.50 3.81 0.19
C ALA A 52 22.18 3.63 1.56
N ARG A 53 22.54 4.73 2.24
CA ARG A 53 23.09 4.68 3.60
C ARG A 53 22.06 4.14 4.60
N HIS A 54 20.79 4.55 4.49
CA HIS A 54 19.73 4.10 5.39
C HIS A 54 19.27 2.68 5.11
N VAL A 55 19.20 2.25 3.84
CA VAL A 55 18.98 0.84 3.48
C VAL A 55 19.99 -0.04 4.22
N ARG A 56 21.30 0.24 4.07
CA ARG A 56 22.35 -0.53 4.78
C ARG A 56 22.22 -0.47 6.31
N ALA A 57 21.67 0.60 6.86
CA ALA A 57 21.45 0.72 8.29
C ALA A 57 20.26 -0.15 8.75
N TYR A 58 19.19 -0.19 7.95
CA TYR A 58 18.06 -1.09 8.18
C TYR A 58 18.46 -2.56 8.03
N ASP A 59 19.30 -2.92 7.05
CA ASP A 59 19.78 -4.29 6.89
C ASP A 59 20.52 -4.78 8.13
N ARG A 60 21.48 -3.98 8.63
CA ARG A 60 22.22 -4.31 9.86
C ARG A 60 21.32 -4.41 11.07
N ALA A 61 20.35 -3.51 11.22
CA ALA A 61 19.40 -3.55 12.33
C ALA A 61 18.49 -4.79 12.25
N CYS A 62 17.99 -5.10 11.06
CA CYS A 62 17.17 -6.29 10.80
C CYS A 62 17.93 -7.57 11.15
N GLU A 63 19.20 -7.68 10.74
CA GLU A 63 20.08 -8.80 11.09
C GLU A 63 20.29 -8.90 12.61
N ALA A 64 20.64 -7.80 13.27
CA ALA A 64 20.94 -7.77 14.70
C ALA A 64 19.74 -8.17 15.58
N HIS A 65 18.52 -7.79 15.18
CA HIS A 65 17.30 -8.03 15.97
C HIS A 65 16.45 -9.19 15.45
N GLY A 66 16.88 -9.88 14.39
CA GLY A 66 16.14 -10.98 13.76
C GLY A 66 14.78 -10.55 13.18
N VAL A 67 14.63 -9.29 12.79
CA VAL A 67 13.42 -8.70 12.20
C VAL A 67 13.66 -8.53 10.70
N ARG A 68 12.60 -8.42 9.91
CA ARG A 68 12.69 -8.22 8.45
C ARG A 68 11.68 -7.18 7.99
N ILE A 69 12.08 -6.32 7.09
CA ILE A 69 11.16 -5.47 6.32
C ILE A 69 10.61 -6.35 5.18
N SER A 70 9.45 -6.96 5.40
CA SER A 70 8.89 -7.91 4.44
C SER A 70 8.14 -7.24 3.29
N HIS A 71 7.62 -6.05 3.54
CA HIS A 71 6.85 -5.26 2.59
C HIS A 71 7.13 -3.78 2.81
N THR A 72 6.78 -2.96 1.83
CA THR A 72 6.70 -1.51 2.01
C THR A 72 5.33 -1.01 1.53
N PHE A 73 4.86 0.12 2.04
CA PHE A 73 3.54 0.65 1.67
C PHE A 73 3.47 2.15 1.93
N THR A 74 2.67 2.90 1.17
CA THR A 74 2.41 4.32 1.52
C THR A 74 1.88 4.45 2.94
N GLY A 75 2.33 5.47 3.66
CA GLY A 75 1.93 5.75 5.04
C GLY A 75 0.91 6.87 5.17
N ALA A 76 0.75 7.35 6.40
CA ALA A 76 -0.27 8.32 6.77
C ALA A 76 -0.15 9.68 6.03
N TYR A 77 1.08 10.14 5.73
CA TYR A 77 1.32 11.42 5.07
C TYR A 77 1.52 11.29 3.55
N THR A 78 1.35 10.08 3.03
CA THR A 78 1.42 9.77 1.59
C THR A 78 0.10 9.25 1.05
N ARG A 79 -1.03 9.53 1.73
CA ARG A 79 -2.38 9.36 1.18
C ARG A 79 -2.76 10.56 0.32
N LEU A 80 -2.33 10.56 -0.94
CA LEU A 80 -2.52 11.65 -1.90
C LEU A 80 -3.24 11.16 -3.17
N ASN A 81 -3.59 12.10 -4.06
CA ASN A 81 -4.14 11.77 -5.38
C ASN A 81 -3.22 10.84 -6.18
N HIS A 82 -1.90 11.04 -6.08
CA HIS A 82 -0.88 10.28 -6.78
C HIS A 82 -1.22 10.09 -8.27
N LEU A 83 -1.29 8.84 -8.73
CA LEU A 83 -1.59 8.46 -10.10
C LEU A 83 -3.03 8.83 -10.53
N GLY A 84 -3.89 9.17 -9.57
CA GLY A 84 -5.25 9.68 -9.78
C GLY A 84 -5.34 11.22 -9.90
N HIS A 85 -4.23 11.96 -9.79
CA HIS A 85 -4.25 13.42 -9.90
C HIS A 85 -4.69 13.88 -11.30
N PRO A 86 -5.50 14.95 -11.45
CA PRO A 86 -5.99 15.40 -12.77
C PRO A 86 -4.90 16.00 -13.67
N ASP A 87 -3.88 16.62 -13.08
CA ASP A 87 -2.71 17.16 -13.78
C ASP A 87 -1.73 16.04 -14.20
N ALA A 88 -1.30 16.05 -15.46
CA ALA A 88 -0.42 15.03 -16.03
C ALA A 88 1.01 15.07 -15.49
N ASP A 89 1.55 16.25 -15.22
CA ASP A 89 2.92 16.41 -14.72
C ASP A 89 3.00 15.94 -13.27
N ILE A 90 1.95 16.17 -12.47
CA ILE A 90 1.87 15.65 -11.10
C ILE A 90 1.75 14.12 -11.09
N ARG A 91 1.04 13.51 -12.06
CA ARG A 91 1.03 12.06 -12.22
C ARG A 91 2.40 11.52 -12.65
N ALA A 92 3.08 12.20 -13.57
CA ALA A 92 4.43 11.82 -14.00
C ALA A 92 5.43 11.88 -12.83
N HIS A 93 5.34 12.92 -11.99
CA HIS A 93 6.10 13.01 -10.75
C HIS A 93 5.79 11.85 -9.80
N SER A 94 4.51 11.56 -9.57
CA SER A 94 4.06 10.46 -8.71
C SER A 94 4.54 9.10 -9.23
N LEU A 95 4.51 8.88 -10.55
CA LEU A 95 5.03 7.68 -11.20
C LEU A 95 6.54 7.54 -10.94
N ALA A 96 7.32 8.60 -11.11
CA ALA A 96 8.75 8.59 -10.82
C ALA A 96 9.04 8.34 -9.33
N TRP A 97 8.21 8.90 -8.45
CA TRP A 97 8.28 8.67 -7.01
C TRP A 97 8.05 7.19 -6.66
N PHE A 98 7.00 6.57 -7.20
CA PHE A 98 6.73 5.14 -6.97
C PHE A 98 7.80 4.22 -7.56
N LYS A 99 8.45 4.59 -8.68
CA LYS A 99 9.61 3.86 -9.18
C LYS A 99 10.76 3.86 -8.17
N ARG A 100 11.10 5.02 -7.61
CA ARG A 100 12.11 5.10 -6.53
C ARG A 100 11.67 4.33 -5.28
N TRP A 101 10.38 4.31 -4.97
CA TRP A 101 9.86 3.52 -3.85
C TRP A 101 9.99 2.01 -4.06
N ILE A 102 9.74 1.54 -5.28
CA ILE A 102 9.99 0.16 -5.71
C ILE A 102 11.47 -0.21 -5.56
N GLU A 103 12.38 0.69 -5.97
CA GLU A 103 13.82 0.47 -5.82
C GLU A 103 14.22 0.34 -4.35
N ILE A 104 13.72 1.23 -3.49
CA ILE A 104 13.93 1.14 -2.04
C ILE A 104 13.38 -0.18 -1.48
N ALA A 105 12.18 -0.60 -1.90
CA ALA A 105 11.58 -1.85 -1.45
C ALA A 105 12.45 -3.05 -1.83
N ALA A 106 12.96 -3.08 -3.06
CA ALA A 106 13.84 -4.14 -3.55
C ALA A 106 15.18 -4.16 -2.79
N ASP A 107 15.78 -2.98 -2.57
CA ASP A 107 17.04 -2.83 -1.83
C ASP A 107 16.91 -3.30 -0.36
N LEU A 108 15.73 -3.14 0.25
CA LEU A 108 15.42 -3.63 1.61
C LEU A 108 15.08 -5.13 1.66
N GLY A 109 15.05 -5.83 0.51
CA GLY A 109 14.66 -7.24 0.41
C GLY A 109 13.16 -7.49 0.64
N ALA A 110 12.31 -6.48 0.44
CA ALA A 110 10.87 -6.64 0.52
C ALA A 110 10.32 -7.48 -0.64
N ARG A 111 9.27 -8.26 -0.40
CA ARG A 111 8.64 -9.10 -1.42
C ARG A 111 7.72 -8.30 -2.35
N GLY A 112 7.08 -7.27 -1.80
CA GLY A 112 6.15 -6.43 -2.53
C GLY A 112 5.98 -5.06 -1.89
N THR A 113 5.47 -4.13 -2.69
CA THR A 113 5.21 -2.75 -2.28
C THR A 113 3.84 -2.27 -2.77
N GLY A 114 3.36 -1.14 -2.25
CA GLY A 114 2.04 -0.64 -2.63
C GLY A 114 1.63 0.69 -2.02
N GLY A 115 0.35 1.01 -2.25
CA GLY A 115 -0.35 2.15 -1.69
C GLY A 115 -1.82 2.15 -2.10
N GLN A 116 -2.50 3.30 -2.04
CA GLN A 116 -3.78 3.42 -2.74
C GLN A 116 -3.57 3.35 -4.26
N LEU A 117 -4.54 2.83 -4.99
CA LEU A 117 -4.49 2.76 -6.44
C LEU A 117 -4.28 4.15 -7.08
N GLY A 118 -4.93 5.14 -6.49
CA GLY A 118 -4.97 6.54 -6.85
C GLY A 118 -6.18 7.15 -6.13
N ILE A 119 -6.21 8.46 -5.96
CA ILE A 119 -7.35 9.13 -5.33
C ILE A 119 -7.90 10.18 -6.29
N LEU A 120 -9.19 10.09 -6.62
CA LEU A 120 -9.85 11.01 -7.53
C LEU A 120 -10.31 12.29 -6.80
N THR A 121 -10.33 13.39 -7.54
CA THR A 121 -11.04 14.60 -7.10
C THR A 121 -12.55 14.39 -7.22
N TYR A 122 -13.35 15.19 -6.51
CA TYR A 122 -14.81 15.16 -6.71
C TYR A 122 -15.22 15.46 -8.15
N ARG A 123 -14.49 16.34 -8.85
CA ARG A 123 -14.79 16.71 -10.23
C ARG A 123 -14.54 15.54 -11.18
N ASP A 124 -13.47 14.76 -10.95
CA ASP A 124 -13.19 13.56 -11.76
C ASP A 124 -14.15 12.42 -11.40
N ASP A 125 -14.48 12.22 -10.13
CA ASP A 125 -15.34 11.12 -9.69
C ASP A 125 -16.82 11.32 -10.05
N ARG A 126 -17.33 12.55 -10.07
CA ARG A 126 -18.75 12.85 -10.37
C ARG A 126 -19.11 12.75 -11.85
N ASP A 127 -18.14 12.92 -12.74
CA ASP A 127 -18.33 12.83 -14.18
C ASP A 127 -17.93 11.42 -14.66
N PRO A 128 -18.88 10.61 -15.18
CA PRO A 128 -18.58 9.23 -15.58
C PRO A 128 -17.46 9.10 -16.61
N ALA A 129 -17.40 10.01 -17.60
CA ALA A 129 -16.40 9.97 -18.66
C ALA A 129 -15.01 10.31 -18.10
N ARG A 130 -14.92 11.35 -17.25
CA ARG A 130 -13.66 11.74 -16.61
C ARG A 130 -13.18 10.66 -15.64
N ARG A 131 -14.11 10.01 -14.93
CA ARG A 131 -13.80 8.90 -14.03
C ARG A 131 -13.23 7.69 -14.78
N GLU A 132 -13.85 7.32 -15.89
CA GLU A 132 -13.40 6.22 -16.75
C GLU A 132 -12.02 6.52 -17.34
N GLU A 133 -11.84 7.71 -17.93
CA GLU A 133 -10.56 8.15 -18.47
C GLU A 133 -9.46 8.13 -17.39
N ARG A 134 -9.75 8.65 -16.19
CA ARG A 134 -8.78 8.69 -15.10
C ARG A 134 -8.45 7.29 -14.58
N PHE A 135 -9.41 6.38 -14.52
CA PHE A 135 -9.19 5.00 -14.11
C PHE A 135 -8.33 4.23 -15.13
N ALA A 136 -8.58 4.41 -16.43
CA ALA A 136 -7.72 3.93 -17.52
C ALA A 136 -6.27 4.39 -17.36
N GLN A 137 -6.07 5.71 -17.16
CA GLN A 137 -4.74 6.26 -16.97
C GLN A 137 -4.07 5.72 -15.69
N VAL A 138 -4.80 5.56 -14.59
CA VAL A 138 -4.26 4.91 -13.38
C VAL A 138 -3.74 3.52 -13.70
N ARG A 139 -4.51 2.68 -14.41
CA ARG A 139 -4.07 1.33 -14.81
C ARG A 139 -2.79 1.36 -15.66
N ASP A 140 -2.66 2.29 -16.60
CA ASP A 140 -1.45 2.42 -17.42
C ASP A 140 -0.21 2.76 -16.59
N HIS A 141 -0.35 3.62 -15.58
CA HIS A 141 0.74 3.91 -14.64
C HIS A 141 1.08 2.68 -13.79
N TRP A 142 0.08 1.94 -13.29
CA TRP A 142 0.31 0.69 -12.57
C TRP A 142 0.98 -0.37 -13.43
N ARG A 143 0.64 -0.47 -14.72
CA ARG A 143 1.34 -1.32 -15.69
C ARG A 143 2.81 -0.95 -15.83
N THR A 144 3.10 0.35 -15.90
CA THR A 144 4.48 0.86 -15.92
C THR A 144 5.24 0.52 -14.64
N LEU A 145 4.59 0.65 -13.48
CA LEU A 145 5.16 0.28 -12.19
C LEU A 145 5.39 -1.23 -12.08
N ALA A 146 4.45 -2.06 -12.58
CA ALA A 146 4.56 -3.51 -12.57
C ALA A 146 5.74 -4.01 -13.41
N PHE A 147 5.97 -3.42 -14.59
CA PHE A 147 7.18 -3.68 -15.37
C PHE A 147 8.44 -3.36 -14.56
N HIS A 148 8.50 -2.17 -13.97
CA HIS A 148 9.66 -1.74 -13.20
C HIS A 148 9.91 -2.60 -11.95
N ALA A 149 8.85 -2.94 -11.21
CA ALA A 149 8.91 -3.81 -10.04
C ALA A 149 9.44 -5.20 -10.38
N LYS A 150 9.01 -5.76 -11.53
CA LYS A 150 9.52 -7.03 -12.05
C LYS A 150 11.02 -6.95 -12.36
N GLU A 151 11.47 -5.87 -13.01
CA GLU A 151 12.90 -5.65 -13.30
C GLU A 151 13.74 -5.54 -12.03
N LYS A 152 13.18 -4.96 -10.97
CA LYS A 152 13.83 -4.83 -9.66
C LYS A 152 13.70 -6.08 -8.78
N GLY A 153 13.01 -7.13 -9.26
CA GLY A 153 12.92 -8.41 -8.57
C GLY A 153 11.86 -8.50 -7.47
N LEU A 154 10.90 -7.57 -7.42
CA LEU A 154 9.73 -7.74 -6.55
C LEU A 154 8.82 -8.86 -7.06
N GLU A 155 8.15 -9.55 -6.16
CA GLU A 155 7.22 -10.64 -6.49
C GLU A 155 5.86 -10.12 -6.95
N TYR A 156 5.43 -8.97 -6.42
CA TYR A 156 4.13 -8.35 -6.71
C TYR A 156 4.07 -6.89 -6.26
N LEU A 157 3.08 -6.17 -6.78
CA LEU A 157 2.61 -4.91 -6.21
C LEU A 157 1.33 -5.16 -5.40
N MET A 158 0.92 -4.20 -4.57
CA MET A 158 -0.30 -4.25 -3.78
C MET A 158 -1.04 -2.93 -3.83
N TRP A 159 -2.38 -2.96 -3.90
CA TRP A 159 -3.20 -1.77 -3.66
C TRP A 159 -4.18 -1.99 -2.51
N GLU A 160 -4.49 -0.92 -1.78
CA GLU A 160 -5.45 -0.93 -0.66
C GLU A 160 -6.82 -0.45 -1.15
N PRO A 161 -7.87 -1.30 -1.10
CA PRO A 161 -9.26 -0.87 -1.21
C PRO A 161 -9.61 0.11 -0.09
N MET A 162 -10.29 1.21 -0.41
CA MET A 162 -10.64 2.26 0.55
C MET A 162 -12.14 2.24 0.84
N SER A 163 -12.65 3.23 1.56
CA SER A 163 -14.05 3.26 2.05
C SER A 163 -14.99 4.20 1.27
N VAL A 164 -14.52 4.86 0.22
CA VAL A 164 -15.34 5.81 -0.56
C VAL A 164 -15.11 5.67 -2.06
N ARG A 165 -16.15 5.93 -2.86
CA ARG A 165 -16.14 5.71 -4.32
C ARG A 165 -14.94 6.30 -5.06
N ARG A 166 -14.53 7.52 -4.69
CA ARG A 166 -13.42 8.27 -5.29
C ARG A 166 -12.02 7.72 -4.95
N GLU A 167 -11.94 6.79 -4.01
CA GLU A 167 -10.70 6.15 -3.55
C GLU A 167 -10.62 4.66 -3.93
N PHE A 168 -11.59 4.19 -4.73
CA PHE A 168 -11.67 2.82 -5.25
C PHE A 168 -11.91 1.75 -4.16
N GLY A 169 -12.46 0.62 -4.59
CA GLY A 169 -12.66 -0.55 -3.73
C GLY A 169 -13.68 -0.39 -2.59
N HIS A 170 -14.47 0.67 -2.53
CA HIS A 170 -15.40 0.96 -1.42
C HIS A 170 -16.47 -0.08 -1.07
N THR A 171 -16.75 -1.04 -1.94
CA THR A 171 -17.61 -2.19 -1.64
C THR A 171 -16.94 -3.46 -2.13
N ILE A 172 -17.35 -4.62 -1.60
CA ILE A 172 -16.78 -5.91 -2.00
C ILE A 172 -16.97 -6.15 -3.51
N GLU A 173 -18.15 -5.86 -4.04
CA GLU A 173 -18.43 -6.02 -5.48
C GLU A 173 -17.55 -5.12 -6.34
N VAL A 174 -17.44 -3.84 -5.97
CA VAL A 174 -16.65 -2.85 -6.71
C VAL A 174 -15.16 -3.20 -6.64
N CYS A 175 -14.68 -3.62 -5.47
CA CYS A 175 -13.30 -4.06 -5.27
C CYS A 175 -12.96 -5.24 -6.17
N ARG A 176 -13.79 -6.31 -6.20
CA ARG A 176 -13.58 -7.46 -7.10
C ARG A 176 -13.48 -7.05 -8.56
N ARG A 177 -14.43 -6.25 -9.03
CA ARG A 177 -14.47 -5.80 -10.43
C ARG A 177 -13.22 -4.98 -10.79
N GLN A 178 -12.84 -4.03 -9.93
CA GLN A 178 -11.66 -3.19 -10.16
C GLN A 178 -10.38 -4.01 -10.09
N HIS A 179 -10.25 -4.91 -9.12
CA HIS A 179 -9.09 -5.76 -8.96
C HIS A 179 -8.84 -6.68 -10.16
N ALA A 180 -9.89 -7.30 -10.69
CA ALA A 180 -9.82 -8.11 -11.91
C ALA A 180 -9.35 -7.26 -13.11
N TRP A 181 -10.01 -6.12 -13.33
CA TRP A 181 -9.70 -5.24 -14.46
C TRP A 181 -8.29 -4.63 -14.40
N ILE A 182 -7.79 -4.27 -13.21
CA ILE A 182 -6.42 -3.79 -13.04
C ILE A 182 -5.43 -4.89 -13.43
N ASN A 183 -5.68 -6.16 -13.07
CA ASN A 183 -4.76 -7.26 -13.32
C ASN A 183 -4.75 -7.78 -14.76
N GLU A 184 -5.72 -7.41 -15.60
CA GLU A 184 -5.75 -7.80 -17.01
C GLU A 184 -4.43 -7.43 -17.71
N ASP A 185 -3.75 -8.45 -18.26
CA ASP A 185 -2.46 -8.37 -18.94
C ASP A 185 -1.33 -7.72 -18.13
N MET A 186 -1.40 -7.72 -16.79
CA MET A 186 -0.41 -7.06 -15.95
C MET A 186 0.95 -7.81 -15.95
N PRO A 187 2.09 -7.14 -16.14
CA PRO A 187 3.41 -7.79 -16.26
C PRO A 187 3.90 -8.51 -15.00
N LEU A 188 3.41 -8.06 -13.85
CA LEU A 188 3.66 -8.56 -12.50
C LEU A 188 2.32 -8.58 -11.76
N PRO A 189 2.00 -9.61 -10.96
CA PRO A 189 0.76 -9.64 -10.20
C PRO A 189 0.58 -8.38 -9.33
N VAL A 190 -0.63 -7.82 -9.34
CA VAL A 190 -1.05 -6.76 -8.42
C VAL A 190 -2.03 -7.38 -7.45
N HIS A 191 -1.64 -7.58 -6.21
CA HIS A 191 -2.49 -8.12 -5.15
C HIS A 191 -3.24 -7.02 -4.38
N LEU A 192 -4.11 -7.45 -3.47
CA LEU A 192 -4.70 -6.55 -2.48
C LEU A 192 -3.77 -6.42 -1.26
N ASN A 193 -3.81 -5.25 -0.63
CA ASN A 193 -3.48 -5.11 0.79
C ASN A 193 -4.80 -4.74 1.49
N SER A 194 -5.66 -5.74 1.70
CA SER A 194 -6.99 -5.54 2.25
C SER A 194 -6.92 -5.06 3.70
N ASP A 195 -7.66 -4.01 4.03
CA ASP A 195 -7.95 -3.64 5.42
C ASP A 195 -9.38 -4.07 5.72
N ILE A 196 -9.55 -5.05 6.59
CA ILE A 196 -10.87 -5.63 6.89
C ILE A 196 -11.80 -4.65 7.60
N ASP A 197 -11.30 -3.50 8.05
CA ASP A 197 -12.11 -2.46 8.65
C ASP A 197 -12.61 -1.41 7.64
N HIS A 198 -12.09 -1.41 6.41
CA HIS A 198 -12.56 -0.54 5.34
C HIS A 198 -13.94 -0.96 4.81
N GLY A 199 -14.41 -0.22 3.80
CA GLY A 199 -15.74 -0.36 3.23
C GLY A 199 -16.64 0.87 3.46
N ASP A 200 -17.61 1.04 2.57
CA ASP A 200 -18.56 2.15 2.59
C ASP A 200 -19.64 1.92 3.65
N VAL A 201 -19.56 2.67 4.75
CA VAL A 201 -20.55 2.65 5.85
C VAL A 201 -21.94 3.11 5.43
N SER A 202 -22.08 3.74 4.26
CA SER A 202 -23.37 4.10 3.67
C SER A 202 -23.94 3.04 2.73
N SER A 203 -23.21 1.94 2.50
CA SER A 203 -23.69 0.84 1.66
C SER A 203 -24.96 0.20 2.28
N PRO A 204 -26.00 -0.07 1.48
CA PRO A 204 -27.16 -0.83 1.96
C PRO A 204 -26.84 -2.31 2.18
N ASN A 205 -25.69 -2.80 1.71
CA ASN A 205 -25.23 -4.16 1.92
C ASN A 205 -24.35 -4.24 3.16
N PRO A 206 -24.79 -4.89 4.26
CA PRO A 206 -24.04 -4.95 5.50
C PRO A 206 -22.68 -5.65 5.37
N ALA A 207 -22.54 -6.57 4.40
CA ALA A 207 -21.28 -7.26 4.13
C ALA A 207 -20.16 -6.28 3.73
N ASP A 208 -20.50 -5.13 3.14
CA ASP A 208 -19.49 -4.15 2.71
C ASP A 208 -18.76 -3.47 3.87
N THR A 209 -19.22 -3.63 5.12
CA THR A 209 -18.51 -3.12 6.31
C THR A 209 -18.20 -4.18 7.35
N ASP A 210 -18.56 -5.44 7.07
CA ASP A 210 -18.30 -6.59 7.93
C ASP A 210 -16.86 -7.11 7.70
N PRO A 211 -15.98 -7.04 8.72
CA PRO A 211 -14.61 -7.52 8.61
C PRO A 211 -14.50 -9.00 8.23
N TYR A 212 -15.46 -9.82 8.63
CA TYR A 212 -15.48 -11.25 8.27
C TYR A 212 -15.78 -11.44 6.79
N ALA A 213 -16.79 -10.74 6.26
CA ALA A 213 -17.12 -10.79 4.85
C ALA A 213 -15.96 -10.30 3.96
N TRP A 214 -15.23 -9.27 4.40
CA TRP A 214 -14.01 -8.80 3.72
C TRP A 214 -12.91 -9.86 3.73
N ALA A 215 -12.66 -10.49 4.88
CA ALA A 215 -11.66 -11.55 4.99
C ALA A 215 -12.01 -12.76 4.11
N GLU A 216 -13.25 -13.25 4.17
CA GLU A 216 -13.74 -14.34 3.31
C GLU A 216 -13.62 -14.00 1.82
N SER A 217 -13.82 -12.72 1.48
CA SER A 217 -13.83 -12.27 0.09
C SER A 217 -12.45 -12.14 -0.52
N PHE A 218 -11.42 -11.77 0.26
CA PHE A 218 -10.15 -11.29 -0.28
C PHE A 218 -8.89 -11.90 0.35
N ALA A 219 -8.99 -12.73 1.39
CA ALA A 219 -7.80 -13.28 2.04
C ALA A 219 -6.90 -14.10 1.09
N ALA A 220 -7.48 -14.72 0.06
CA ALA A 220 -6.71 -15.45 -0.96
C ALA A 220 -5.95 -14.53 -1.92
N ASP A 221 -6.46 -13.31 -2.17
CA ASP A 221 -5.88 -12.33 -3.10
C ASP A 221 -5.00 -11.29 -2.39
N SER A 222 -4.89 -11.37 -1.06
CA SER A 222 -4.27 -10.36 -0.18
C SER A 222 -3.11 -10.97 0.63
N PRO A 223 -1.85 -10.91 0.14
CA PRO A 223 -0.68 -11.43 0.87
C PRO A 223 -0.40 -10.69 2.18
N VAL A 224 -0.90 -9.46 2.31
CA VAL A 224 -0.92 -8.68 3.55
C VAL A 224 -2.37 -8.26 3.82
N ILE A 225 -2.82 -8.43 5.07
CA ILE A 225 -4.13 -7.98 5.51
C ILE A 225 -3.92 -7.04 6.71
N HIS A 226 -4.38 -5.80 6.59
CA HIS A 226 -4.43 -4.86 7.70
C HIS A 226 -5.59 -5.22 8.63
N ILE A 227 -5.27 -5.23 9.93
CA ILE A 227 -6.22 -5.44 11.02
C ILE A 227 -6.09 -4.28 12.00
N LYS A 228 -7.22 -3.83 12.54
CA LYS A 228 -7.27 -2.84 13.62
C LYS A 228 -8.45 -3.16 14.52
N GLN A 229 -8.36 -2.73 15.78
CA GLN A 229 -9.53 -2.78 16.64
C GLN A 229 -10.44 -1.60 16.29
N SER A 230 -11.69 -1.89 15.92
CA SER A 230 -12.74 -0.89 15.71
C SER A 230 -13.74 -0.91 16.86
N SER A 231 -14.37 0.22 17.16
CA SER A 231 -15.55 0.24 18.01
C SER A 231 -16.68 -0.58 17.37
N MET A 232 -17.54 -1.19 18.21
CA MET A 232 -18.74 -1.92 17.76
C MET A 232 -19.65 -1.07 16.86
N ASN A 233 -19.62 0.25 17.03
CA ASN A 233 -20.26 1.20 16.14
C ASN A 233 -19.19 1.89 15.28
N LYS A 234 -19.25 1.71 13.95
CA LYS A 234 -18.44 2.46 12.97
C LYS A 234 -18.97 3.88 12.69
N GLY A 235 -20.00 4.31 13.41
CA GLY A 235 -20.58 5.66 13.31
C GLY A 235 -19.76 6.65 14.12
N GLY A 236 -18.75 7.26 13.49
CA GLY A 236 -18.16 8.51 13.93
C GLY A 236 -18.95 9.72 13.43
#